data_AF-A0A7S3EX78-F1
#
_entry.id   AF-A0A7S3EX78-F1
#
_cell.length_a   1.000
_cell.length_b   1.000
_cell.length_c   1.000
_cell.angle_alpha   90.00
_cell.angle_beta   90.00
_cell.angle_gamma   90.00
#
_symmetry.space_group_name_H-M   'P 1'
#
loop_
_entity.id
_entity.type
_entity.pdbx_description
1 polymer ?
#
loop_
_entity_poly.entity_id
_entity_poly.type
_entity_poly.pdbx_seq_one_letter_code
_entity_poly.pdbx_strand_id
1 'polypeptide(L)'
;GSRLLQEVRDAYPTQLITAASLSPFAAGELPLGFYNSVLALSFLQEFSDAVLLFDNAALLSQLSSVATSVSHAASHSSKPPPRVCMKHIDAYVARALAGLVFPTDGAAGKRPFNAADIVSSVCPMPAHKMLELHTSPPPPPPLPNSERKAAPDGLRRVGSAAFRPTSWEVIVADCAGRIPRYDVYHKPIVTLCSQSIARGVVAEAPDERTKTRLETSLGPSPVTPFAVDWKLSSSVATALPSVGAQRSLTVVSNRCSAGAHLEQILLRARLQLSAHAYVHHYER
;
A
#
# COMPACT_ATOMS: atom_id res chain seq x y z
N GLY A 1 -8.26 5.07 18.99
CA GLY A 1 -7.58 4.01 18.22
C GLY A 1 -7.43 2.77 19.07
N SER A 2 -6.37 2.71 19.88
CA SER A 2 -6.02 1.56 20.74
C SER A 2 -7.17 1.01 21.58
N ARG A 3 -7.86 1.88 22.34
CA ARG A 3 -9.00 1.47 23.17
C ARG A 3 -10.16 0.85 22.38
N LEU A 4 -10.50 1.47 21.25
CA LEU A 4 -11.54 0.95 20.35
C LEU A 4 -11.15 -0.44 19.82
N LEU A 5 -9.88 -0.65 19.46
CA LEU A 5 -9.40 -1.92 18.96
C LEU A 5 -9.55 -3.03 20.00
N GLN A 6 -9.23 -2.72 21.26
CA GLN A 6 -9.45 -3.62 22.40
C GLN A 6 -10.93 -3.93 22.59
N GLU A 7 -11.79 -2.91 22.66
CA GLU A 7 -13.24 -3.10 22.87
C GLU A 7 -13.90 -3.89 21.74
N VAL A 8 -13.48 -3.66 20.48
CA VAL A 8 -13.98 -4.45 19.34
C VAL A 8 -13.53 -5.90 19.42
N ARG A 9 -12.28 -6.16 19.83
CA ARG A 9 -11.80 -7.54 20.02
C ARG A 9 -12.53 -8.25 21.16
N ASP A 10 -12.76 -7.56 22.27
CA ASP A 10 -13.47 -8.10 23.43
C ASP A 10 -14.94 -8.40 23.08
N ALA A 11 -15.60 -7.53 22.33
CA ALA A 11 -16.99 -7.71 21.91
C ALA A 11 -17.16 -8.77 20.80
N TYR A 12 -16.19 -8.90 19.91
CA TYR A 12 -16.26 -9.78 18.73
C TYR A 12 -14.99 -10.64 18.57
N PRO A 13 -14.72 -11.59 19.49
CA PRO A 13 -13.46 -12.32 19.52
C PRO A 13 -13.21 -13.21 18.29
N THR A 14 -14.28 -13.67 17.65
CA THR A 14 -14.20 -14.55 16.45
C THR A 14 -14.08 -13.77 15.14
N GLN A 15 -14.29 -12.45 15.15
CA GLN A 15 -14.23 -11.64 13.94
C GLN A 15 -12.78 -11.24 13.66
N LEU A 16 -12.42 -11.23 12.38
CA LEU A 16 -11.10 -10.81 11.96
C LEU A 16 -11.02 -9.29 11.85
N ILE A 17 -9.97 -8.72 12.45
CA ILE A 17 -9.74 -7.29 12.52
C ILE A 17 -8.51 -6.94 11.68
N THR A 18 -8.74 -6.30 10.55
CA THR A 18 -7.69 -5.73 9.71
C THR A 18 -7.61 -4.22 9.95
N ALA A 19 -6.45 -3.74 10.40
CA ALA A 19 -6.19 -2.33 10.63
C ALA A 19 -5.36 -1.75 9.47
N ALA A 20 -5.70 -0.54 9.02
CA ALA A 20 -4.84 0.26 8.14
C ALA A 20 -4.21 1.38 8.96
N SER A 21 -2.88 1.41 9.04
CA SER A 21 -2.14 2.34 9.89
C SER A 21 -1.08 3.08 9.10
N LEU A 22 -0.95 4.38 9.35
CA LEU A 22 0.11 5.23 8.80
C LEU A 22 1.20 5.39 9.85
N SER A 23 2.43 5.08 9.49
CA SER A 23 3.59 5.38 10.31
C SER A 23 3.98 6.84 10.17
N PRO A 24 4.38 7.51 11.27
CA PRO A 24 4.96 8.85 11.18
C PRO A 24 6.27 8.83 10.39
N PHE A 25 6.71 10.00 9.93
CA PHE A 25 8.02 10.15 9.31
C PHE A 25 9.14 9.82 10.30
N ALA A 26 10.13 9.07 9.83
CA ALA A 26 11.32 8.74 10.60
C ALA A 26 12.05 9.98 11.14
N ALA A 27 11.95 11.14 10.48
CA ALA A 27 12.52 12.41 10.98
C ALA A 27 11.90 12.86 12.32
N GLY A 28 10.68 12.41 12.65
CA GLY A 28 9.89 12.87 13.77
C GLY A 28 9.11 14.15 13.42
N GLU A 29 7.78 14.07 13.43
CA GLU A 29 6.92 15.26 13.26
C GLU A 29 6.61 15.92 14.61
N LEU A 30 6.43 15.09 15.64
CA LEU A 30 6.02 15.49 16.97
C LEU A 30 7.00 14.93 18.00
N PRO A 31 7.35 15.68 19.06
CA PRO A 31 8.29 15.20 20.08
C PRO A 31 7.85 13.87 20.74
N LEU A 32 6.55 13.69 20.95
CA LEU A 32 5.94 12.48 21.54
C LEU A 32 5.61 11.39 20.50
N GLY A 33 5.92 11.63 19.22
CA GLY A 33 5.49 10.77 18.12
C GLY A 33 5.97 9.32 18.25
N PHE A 34 7.20 9.12 18.73
CA PHE A 34 7.75 7.78 18.89
C PHE A 34 7.11 7.01 20.05
N TYR A 35 6.83 7.63 21.19
CA TYR A 35 6.06 7.00 22.27
C TYR A 35 4.66 6.60 21.81
N ASN A 36 3.93 7.54 21.20
CA ASN A 36 2.59 7.28 20.69
C ASN A 36 2.59 6.13 19.68
N SER A 37 3.62 6.05 18.83
CA SER A 37 3.76 4.98 17.84
C SER A 37 4.01 3.62 18.51
N VAL A 38 4.91 3.55 19.49
CA VAL A 38 5.20 2.28 20.19
C VAL A 38 3.98 1.81 20.99
N LEU A 39 3.29 2.70 21.69
CA LEU A 39 2.07 2.39 22.43
C LEU A 39 0.91 2.01 21.50
N ALA A 40 0.78 2.63 20.32
CA ALA A 40 -0.21 2.22 19.34
C ALA A 40 0.15 0.86 18.72
N LEU A 41 1.43 0.62 18.44
CA LEU A 41 1.94 -0.61 17.86
C LEU A 41 1.73 -1.82 18.77
N SER A 42 1.89 -1.68 20.08
CA SER A 42 1.61 -2.78 21.01
C SER A 42 0.15 -3.24 20.93
N PHE A 43 -0.80 -2.29 20.92
CA PHE A 43 -2.22 -2.61 20.76
C PHE A 43 -2.53 -3.21 19.38
N LEU A 44 -1.93 -2.69 18.31
CA LEU A 44 -2.07 -3.28 16.98
C LEU A 44 -1.55 -4.73 16.97
N GLN A 45 -0.39 -4.98 17.57
CA GLN A 45 0.18 -6.31 17.66
C GLN A 45 -0.60 -7.26 18.57
N GLU A 46 -1.35 -6.77 19.54
CA GLU A 46 -2.16 -7.62 20.42
C GLU A 46 -3.55 -7.91 19.83
N PHE A 47 -4.26 -6.88 19.37
CA PHE A 47 -5.69 -6.97 19.10
C PHE A 47 -6.08 -7.03 17.61
N SER A 48 -5.17 -6.84 16.65
CA SER A 48 -5.46 -6.99 15.21
C SER A 48 -4.99 -8.34 14.66
N ASP A 49 -5.59 -8.83 13.56
CA ASP A 49 -5.14 -10.04 12.85
C ASP A 49 -4.25 -9.71 11.66
N ALA A 50 -4.41 -8.50 11.10
CA ALA A 50 -3.58 -7.96 10.03
C ALA A 50 -3.46 -6.44 10.16
N VAL A 51 -2.28 -5.90 9.87
CA VAL A 51 -1.98 -4.47 9.89
C VAL A 51 -1.40 -4.06 8.54
N LEU A 52 -2.16 -3.35 7.74
CA LEU A 52 -1.67 -2.67 6.54
C LEU A 52 -0.88 -1.44 6.99
N LEU A 53 0.44 -1.52 6.93
CA LEU A 53 1.35 -0.48 7.40
C LEU A 53 1.80 0.38 6.21
N PHE A 54 1.50 1.68 6.27
CA PHE A 54 1.94 2.67 5.28
C PHE A 54 3.03 3.54 5.89
N ASP A 55 4.24 3.51 5.34
CA ASP A 55 5.30 4.45 5.74
C ASP A 55 5.23 5.73 4.91
N ASN A 56 4.93 6.85 5.58
CA ASN A 56 4.85 8.16 4.95
C ASN A 56 6.17 8.58 4.30
N ALA A 57 7.32 8.23 4.87
CA ALA A 57 8.62 8.58 4.31
C ALA A 57 8.90 7.81 3.01
N ALA A 58 8.68 6.49 3.01
CA ALA A 58 8.78 5.68 1.81
C ALA A 58 7.80 6.12 0.71
N LEU A 59 6.53 6.34 1.05
CA LEU A 59 5.52 6.78 0.09
C LEU A 59 5.84 8.14 -0.51
N LEU A 60 6.30 9.10 0.29
CA LEU A 60 6.69 10.42 -0.21
C LEU A 60 7.86 10.33 -1.19
N SER A 61 8.88 9.52 -0.87
CA SER A 61 10.05 9.31 -1.74
C SER A 61 9.64 8.63 -3.06
N GLN A 62 8.79 7.60 -2.99
CA GLN A 62 8.26 6.90 -4.16
C GLN A 62 7.41 7.80 -5.06
N LEU A 63 6.47 8.56 -4.49
CA LEU A 63 5.63 9.46 -5.28
C LEU A 63 6.46 10.61 -5.88
N SER A 64 7.50 11.06 -5.20
CA SER A 64 8.40 12.10 -5.71
C SER A 64 9.24 11.58 -6.87
N SER A 65 9.75 10.35 -6.81
CA SER A 65 10.51 9.76 -7.92
C SER A 65 9.63 9.51 -9.16
N VAL A 66 8.37 9.11 -8.96
CA VAL A 66 7.39 9.01 -10.05
C VAL A 66 7.13 10.39 -10.66
N ALA A 67 6.89 11.40 -9.83
CA ALA A 67 6.67 12.78 -10.28
C ALA A 67 7.84 13.32 -11.12
N THR A 68 9.09 13.11 -10.70
CA THR A 68 10.26 13.57 -11.45
C THR A 68 10.43 12.82 -12.77
N SER A 69 10.21 11.49 -12.79
CA SER A 69 10.32 10.69 -14.03
C SER A 69 9.34 11.16 -15.11
N VAL A 70 8.11 11.53 -14.73
CA VAL A 70 7.09 12.05 -15.65
C VAL A 70 7.48 13.44 -16.17
N SER A 71 8.03 14.30 -15.31
CA SER A 71 8.52 15.62 -15.74
C SER A 71 9.69 15.54 -16.72
N HIS A 72 10.62 14.58 -16.53
CA HIS A 72 11.72 14.36 -17.47
C HIS A 72 11.26 13.82 -18.83
N ALA A 73 10.21 12.98 -18.87
CA ALA A 73 9.62 12.53 -20.13
C ALA A 73 8.90 13.66 -20.89
N ALA A 74 8.43 14.70 -20.19
CA ALA A 74 7.74 15.86 -20.75
C ALA A 74 8.71 17.03 -21.12
N SER A 75 9.94 16.71 -21.54
CA SER A 75 11.15 17.58 -21.61
C SER A 75 11.10 18.84 -22.49
N HIS A 76 9.93 19.31 -22.93
CA HIS A 76 9.78 20.60 -23.63
C HIS A 76 9.10 21.68 -22.78
N SER A 77 8.81 21.41 -21.50
CA SER A 77 8.19 22.39 -20.61
C SER A 77 9.18 22.88 -19.55
N SER A 78 9.45 24.20 -19.51
CA SER A 78 10.26 24.89 -18.49
C SER A 78 9.60 24.94 -17.10
N LYS A 79 8.61 24.08 -16.83
CA LYS A 79 7.85 24.10 -15.59
C LYS A 79 8.60 23.35 -14.49
N PRO A 80 8.63 23.88 -13.26
CA PRO A 80 9.26 23.20 -12.13
C PRO A 80 8.57 21.85 -11.87
N PRO A 81 9.31 20.85 -11.35
CA PRO A 81 8.74 19.54 -11.04
C PRO A 81 7.58 19.68 -10.05
N PRO A 82 6.50 18.90 -10.21
CA PRO A 82 5.34 18.99 -9.34
C PRO A 82 5.72 18.61 -7.90
N ARG A 83 5.39 19.48 -6.94
CA ARG A 83 5.63 19.22 -5.52
C ARG A 83 4.62 18.19 -5.00
N VAL A 84 5.13 17.06 -4.51
CA VAL A 84 4.33 16.06 -3.79
C VAL A 84 3.98 16.62 -2.41
N CYS A 85 2.74 16.40 -1.99
CA CYS A 85 2.23 16.83 -0.69
C CYS A 85 1.37 15.72 -0.07
N MET A 86 0.99 15.87 1.20
CA MET A 86 0.24 14.84 1.95
C MET A 86 -1.02 14.35 1.24
N LYS A 87 -1.75 15.24 0.54
CA LYS A 87 -2.94 14.86 -0.24
C LYS A 87 -2.68 13.78 -1.29
N HIS A 88 -1.45 13.72 -1.83
CA HIS A 88 -1.06 12.69 -2.78
C HIS A 88 -0.78 11.35 -2.10
N ILE A 89 -0.23 11.37 -0.88
CA ILE A 89 -0.07 10.18 -0.04
C ILE A 89 -1.45 9.63 0.30
N ASP A 90 -2.37 10.48 0.77
CA ASP A 90 -3.75 10.09 1.10
C ASP A 90 -4.47 9.50 -0.12
N ALA A 91 -4.32 10.13 -1.30
CA ALA A 91 -4.90 9.63 -2.55
C ALA A 91 -4.32 8.26 -2.97
N TYR A 92 -3.02 8.04 -2.75
CA TYR A 92 -2.38 6.75 -2.99
C TYR A 92 -2.89 5.69 -2.01
N VAL A 93 -2.95 5.98 -0.71
CA VAL A 93 -3.43 5.07 0.34
C VAL A 93 -4.89 4.70 0.09
N ALA A 94 -5.76 5.68 -0.18
CA ALA A 94 -7.16 5.44 -0.50
C ALA A 94 -7.33 4.52 -1.71
N ARG A 95 -6.47 4.67 -2.73
CA ARG A 95 -6.48 3.81 -3.90
C ARG A 95 -5.99 2.40 -3.61
N ALA A 96 -4.92 2.27 -2.83
CA ALA A 96 -4.38 0.98 -2.44
C ALA A 96 -5.44 0.19 -1.66
N LEU A 97 -6.10 0.84 -0.70
CA LEU A 97 -7.22 0.28 0.04
C LEU A 97 -8.41 -0.05 -0.88
N ALA A 98 -8.76 0.82 -1.83
CA ALA A 98 -9.83 0.55 -2.79
C ALA A 98 -9.52 -0.67 -3.67
N GLY A 99 -8.27 -0.82 -4.13
CA GLY A 99 -7.81 -1.97 -4.91
C GLY A 99 -7.94 -3.28 -4.14
N LEU A 100 -7.78 -3.23 -2.82
CA LEU A 100 -7.94 -4.36 -1.91
C LEU A 100 -9.41 -4.66 -1.57
N VAL A 101 -10.20 -3.63 -1.24
CA VAL A 101 -11.55 -3.76 -0.66
C VAL A 101 -12.66 -3.86 -1.71
N PHE A 102 -12.43 -3.44 -2.95
CA PHE A 102 -13.48 -3.60 -3.96
C PHE A 102 -13.81 -5.07 -4.22
N PRO A 103 -15.08 -5.40 -4.51
CA PRO A 103 -15.47 -6.77 -4.79
C PRO A 103 -14.71 -7.30 -6.02
N THR A 104 -14.31 -8.55 -5.99
CA THR A 104 -13.65 -9.24 -7.12
C THR A 104 -14.65 -10.16 -7.80
N ASP A 105 -14.48 -10.45 -9.09
CA ASP A 105 -15.26 -11.49 -9.73
C ASP A 105 -14.60 -12.85 -9.51
N GLY A 106 -15.40 -13.89 -9.31
CA GLY A 106 -14.94 -15.28 -9.28
C GLY A 106 -15.85 -16.18 -10.11
N ALA A 107 -15.51 -17.47 -10.19
CA ALA A 107 -16.29 -18.46 -10.94
C ALA A 107 -17.77 -18.54 -10.51
N ALA A 108 -18.07 -18.20 -9.25
CA ALA A 108 -19.43 -18.18 -8.69
C ALA A 108 -20.09 -16.77 -8.72
N GLY A 109 -19.52 -15.81 -9.45
CA GLY A 109 -20.01 -14.43 -9.52
C GLY A 109 -19.20 -13.45 -8.65
N LYS A 110 -19.81 -12.31 -8.32
CA LYS A 110 -19.17 -11.24 -7.55
C LYS A 110 -18.88 -11.70 -6.11
N ARG A 111 -17.60 -11.71 -5.74
CA ARG A 111 -17.10 -11.99 -4.39
C ARG A 111 -16.87 -10.68 -3.65
N PRO A 112 -17.54 -10.45 -2.51
CA PRO A 112 -17.25 -9.29 -1.67
C PRO A 112 -15.85 -9.40 -1.08
N PHE A 113 -15.36 -8.29 -0.54
CA PHE A 113 -14.13 -8.30 0.25
C PHE A 113 -14.26 -9.23 1.45
N ASN A 114 -13.26 -10.09 1.63
CA ASN A 114 -13.16 -10.98 2.76
C ASN A 114 -11.81 -10.78 3.45
N ALA A 115 -11.83 -10.30 4.70
CA ALA A 115 -10.61 -10.15 5.49
C ALA A 115 -9.95 -11.51 5.79
N ALA A 116 -10.75 -12.58 5.92
CA ALA A 116 -10.24 -13.92 6.17
C ALA A 116 -9.30 -14.40 5.08
N ASP A 117 -9.62 -14.12 3.82
CA ASP A 117 -8.78 -14.48 2.69
C ASP A 117 -7.37 -13.85 2.80
N ILE A 118 -7.28 -12.59 3.25
CA ILE A 118 -6.00 -11.89 3.38
C ILE A 118 -5.22 -12.45 4.57
N VAL A 119 -5.88 -12.61 5.71
CA VAL A 119 -5.23 -13.16 6.91
C VAL A 119 -4.72 -14.57 6.63
N SER A 120 -5.52 -15.43 6.00
CA SER A 120 -5.13 -16.82 5.73
C SER A 120 -4.05 -16.95 4.65
N SER A 121 -4.00 -16.02 3.68
CA SER A 121 -3.02 -16.09 2.58
C SER A 121 -1.72 -15.33 2.87
N VAL A 122 -1.78 -14.24 3.63
CA VAL A 122 -0.66 -13.29 3.77
C VAL A 122 -0.12 -13.24 5.21
N CYS A 123 -0.87 -13.67 6.23
CA CYS A 123 -0.43 -13.68 7.63
C CYS A 123 -0.24 -15.12 8.15
N PRO A 124 0.88 -15.81 7.80
CA PRO A 124 1.11 -17.20 8.22
C PRO A 124 1.37 -17.33 9.74
N MET A 125 1.77 -16.25 10.41
CA MET A 125 2.10 -16.24 11.83
C MET A 125 1.50 -15.00 12.51
N PRO A 126 0.88 -15.12 13.70
CA PRO A 126 0.31 -13.98 14.42
C PRO A 126 1.31 -12.86 14.75
N ALA A 127 2.59 -13.20 14.92
CA ALA A 127 3.67 -12.23 15.16
C ALA A 127 4.08 -11.46 13.89
N HIS A 128 3.82 -12.02 12.70
CA HIS A 128 4.18 -11.45 11.41
C HIS A 128 2.92 -11.06 10.66
N LYS A 129 2.27 -9.99 11.12
CA LYS A 129 1.01 -9.47 10.56
C LYS A 129 1.09 -8.04 10.03
N MET A 130 2.31 -7.54 9.87
CA MET A 130 2.58 -6.23 9.26
C MET A 130 2.68 -6.42 7.74
N LEU A 131 1.74 -5.82 7.02
CA LEU A 131 1.53 -6.00 5.59
C LEU A 131 1.85 -4.71 4.84
N GLU A 132 2.54 -4.83 3.72
CA GLU A 132 2.74 -3.75 2.75
C GLU A 132 1.65 -3.82 1.67
N LEU A 133 1.24 -2.66 1.16
CA LEU A 133 0.24 -2.55 0.12
C LEU A 133 0.72 -1.66 -1.02
N HIS A 134 0.84 -2.25 -2.20
CA HIS A 134 1.25 -1.56 -3.41
C HIS A 134 0.15 -1.60 -4.46
N THR A 135 -0.07 -0.50 -5.19
CA THR A 135 -1.09 -0.46 -6.24
C THR A 135 -0.58 0.26 -7.49
N SER A 136 -1.01 -0.23 -8.65
CA SER A 136 -0.78 0.36 -9.96
C SER A 136 -2.10 0.37 -10.76
N PRO A 137 -2.42 1.44 -11.51
CA PRO A 137 -1.60 2.65 -11.77
C PRO A 137 -1.51 3.66 -10.60
N PRO A 138 -0.44 4.47 -10.52
CA PRO A 138 -0.25 5.50 -9.50
C PRO A 138 -1.26 6.65 -9.68
N PRO A 139 -1.50 7.47 -8.64
CA PRO A 139 -2.26 8.70 -8.80
C PRO A 139 -1.63 9.57 -9.90
N PRO A 140 -2.44 10.15 -10.80
CA PRO A 140 -1.90 11.08 -11.79
C PRO A 140 -1.21 12.24 -11.05
N PRO A 141 -0.07 12.74 -11.57
CA PRO A 141 0.60 13.89 -10.98
C PRO A 141 -0.34 15.11 -11.01
N PRO A 142 -0.17 16.07 -10.09
CA PRO A 142 -1.03 17.23 -10.02
C PRO A 142 -0.94 18.03 -11.33
N LEU A 143 -2.09 18.19 -12.01
CA LEU A 143 -2.20 19.11 -13.14
C LEU A 143 -1.98 20.55 -12.63
N PRO A 144 -1.24 21.40 -13.36
CA PRO A 144 -1.04 22.79 -12.99
C PRO A 144 -2.38 23.53 -12.91
N ASN A 145 -2.51 24.43 -11.92
CA ASN A 145 -3.74 25.14 -11.55
C ASN A 145 -4.47 25.87 -12.71
N SER A 146 -3.84 26.07 -13.86
CA SER A 146 -4.47 26.65 -15.06
C SER A 146 -5.59 25.77 -15.67
N GLU A 147 -5.63 24.47 -15.35
CA GLU A 147 -6.67 23.55 -15.84
C GLU A 147 -7.79 23.30 -14.82
N ARG A 148 -7.74 23.92 -13.63
CA ARG A 148 -8.78 23.76 -12.59
C ARG A 148 -10.12 24.43 -12.93
N LYS A 149 -10.20 25.26 -13.97
CA LYS A 149 -11.47 25.78 -14.48
C LYS A 149 -12.03 24.86 -15.57
N ALA A 150 -12.65 23.75 -15.15
CA ALA A 150 -13.71 22.98 -15.83
C ALA A 150 -13.57 21.47 -15.57
N ALA A 151 -13.99 21.02 -14.38
CA ALA A 151 -14.56 19.69 -14.25
C ALA A 151 -15.59 19.72 -13.11
N PRO A 152 -16.90 19.75 -13.42
CA PRO A 152 -17.90 19.40 -12.43
C PRO A 152 -17.85 17.89 -12.17
N ASP A 153 -18.35 17.53 -10.99
CA ASP A 153 -18.55 16.18 -10.49
C ASP A 153 -19.15 15.20 -11.52
N GLY A 154 -18.72 13.95 -11.40
CA GLY A 154 -19.46 12.78 -11.88
C GLY A 154 -19.32 12.51 -13.38
N LEU A 155 -18.73 11.36 -13.71
CA LEU A 155 -18.75 10.79 -15.07
C LEU A 155 -18.26 11.73 -16.18
N ARG A 156 -16.97 12.11 -16.15
CA ARG A 156 -16.28 12.26 -17.43
C ARG A 156 -16.19 10.88 -18.09
N ARG A 157 -17.19 10.56 -18.92
CA ARG A 157 -16.94 9.82 -20.16
C ARG A 157 -15.86 10.62 -20.88
N VAL A 158 -14.60 10.23 -20.68
CA VAL A 158 -13.49 10.66 -21.52
C VAL A 158 -13.83 10.15 -22.92
N GLY A 159 -14.27 11.07 -23.78
CA GLY A 159 -14.66 10.76 -25.13
C GLY A 159 -13.48 10.16 -25.91
N SER A 160 -13.76 9.04 -26.59
CA SER A 160 -13.37 8.79 -27.98
C SER A 160 -11.93 9.18 -28.40
N ALA A 161 -10.94 8.78 -27.62
CA ALA A 161 -9.67 8.31 -28.18
C ALA A 161 -9.58 6.84 -27.78
N ALA A 162 -9.31 5.95 -28.73
CA ALA A 162 -9.16 4.52 -28.48
C ALA A 162 -8.01 4.28 -27.50
N PHE A 163 -8.32 4.36 -26.21
CA PHE A 163 -7.38 4.11 -25.12
C PHE A 163 -7.12 2.61 -25.18
N ARG A 164 -6.03 2.21 -25.84
CA ARG A 164 -5.56 0.84 -25.74
C ARG A 164 -5.38 0.57 -24.25
N PRO A 165 -6.01 -0.49 -23.69
CA PRO A 165 -5.80 -0.83 -22.30
C PRO A 165 -4.29 -1.02 -22.08
N THR A 166 -3.75 -0.39 -21.03
CA THR A 166 -2.35 -0.53 -20.67
C THR A 166 -2.01 -2.02 -20.56
N SER A 167 -0.89 -2.45 -21.14
CA SER A 167 -0.51 -3.86 -21.11
C SER A 167 -0.21 -4.29 -19.67
N TRP A 168 -0.47 -5.56 -19.37
CA TRP A 168 -0.13 -6.13 -18.05
C TRP A 168 1.37 -6.02 -17.76
N GLU A 169 2.21 -6.12 -18.78
CA GLU A 169 3.66 -5.91 -18.65
C GLU A 169 4.00 -4.53 -18.06
N VAL A 170 3.34 -3.46 -18.51
CA VAL A 170 3.58 -2.11 -18.01
C VAL A 170 3.06 -1.95 -16.58
N ILE A 171 1.85 -2.44 -16.28
CA ILE A 171 1.26 -2.35 -14.93
C ILE A 171 2.09 -3.15 -13.92
N VAL A 172 2.51 -4.36 -14.28
CA VAL A 172 3.34 -5.21 -13.43
C VAL A 172 4.73 -4.62 -13.27
N ALA A 173 5.37 -4.13 -14.35
CA ALA A 173 6.67 -3.48 -14.25
C ALA A 173 6.64 -2.23 -13.37
N ASP A 174 5.58 -1.43 -13.49
CA ASP A 174 5.35 -0.23 -12.69
C ASP A 174 5.13 -0.58 -11.20
N CYS A 175 4.33 -1.61 -10.92
CA CYS A 175 4.14 -2.11 -9.56
C CYS A 175 5.44 -2.67 -8.97
N ALA A 176 6.13 -3.55 -9.71
CA ALA A 176 7.39 -4.16 -9.30
C ALA A 176 8.49 -3.13 -9.07
N GLY A 177 8.56 -2.07 -9.88
CA GLY A 177 9.51 -0.98 -9.72
C GLY A 177 9.34 -0.16 -8.44
N ARG A 178 8.15 -0.19 -7.81
CA ARG A 178 7.88 0.49 -6.54
C ARG A 178 8.11 -0.36 -5.31
N ILE A 179 8.17 -1.68 -5.48
CA ILE A 179 8.39 -2.59 -4.37
C ILE A 179 9.87 -2.46 -3.95
N PRO A 180 10.17 -1.99 -2.74
CA PRO A 180 11.56 -1.81 -2.30
C PRO A 180 12.24 -3.18 -2.21
N ARG A 181 13.45 -3.30 -2.76
CA ARG A 181 14.24 -4.54 -2.71
C ARG A 181 15.15 -4.63 -1.49
N TYR A 182 15.48 -3.49 -0.91
CA TYR A 182 16.35 -3.37 0.24
C TYR A 182 15.67 -2.56 1.33
N ASP A 183 15.93 -2.93 2.58
CA ASP A 183 15.43 -2.22 3.75
C ASP A 183 16.26 -0.94 4.03
N VAL A 184 15.93 -0.26 5.13
CA VAL A 184 16.62 0.98 5.55
C VAL A 184 18.09 0.73 5.94
N TYR A 185 18.47 -0.53 6.20
CA TYR A 185 19.84 -0.95 6.49
C TYR A 185 20.53 -1.60 5.28
N HIS A 186 19.96 -1.44 4.08
CA HIS A 186 20.45 -2.03 2.82
C HIS A 186 20.51 -3.57 2.80
N LYS A 187 19.76 -4.24 3.67
CA LYS A 187 19.61 -5.70 3.65
C LYS A 187 18.53 -6.09 2.64
N PRO A 188 18.69 -7.23 1.95
CA PRO A 188 17.68 -7.70 1.01
C PRO A 188 16.36 -7.99 1.74
N ILE A 189 15.26 -7.46 1.21
CA ILE A 189 13.92 -7.72 1.74
C ILE A 189 13.42 -9.04 1.16
N VAL A 190 12.97 -9.92 2.05
CA VAL A 190 12.35 -11.19 1.72
C VAL A 190 10.85 -11.11 1.96
N THR A 191 10.08 -11.67 1.03
CA THR A 191 8.63 -11.82 1.10
C THR A 191 8.28 -13.21 1.63
N LEU A 192 7.54 -13.26 2.73
CA LEU A 192 7.01 -14.51 3.29
C LEU A 192 5.82 -14.99 2.47
N CYS A 193 4.81 -14.13 2.33
CA CYS A 193 3.60 -14.42 1.59
C CYS A 193 3.13 -13.16 0.88
N SER A 194 2.48 -13.31 -0.25
CA SER A 194 1.84 -12.18 -0.92
C SER A 194 0.63 -12.61 -1.73
N GLN A 195 -0.26 -11.66 -1.94
CA GLN A 195 -1.46 -11.81 -2.72
C GLN A 195 -1.56 -10.65 -3.71
N SER A 196 -1.75 -10.97 -4.97
CA SER A 196 -1.88 -10.03 -6.09
C SER A 196 -3.31 -10.06 -6.62
N ILE A 197 -3.97 -8.91 -6.62
CA ILE A 197 -5.33 -8.72 -7.11
C ILE A 197 -5.24 -7.95 -8.43
N ALA A 198 -5.46 -8.64 -9.54
CA ALA A 198 -5.49 -8.09 -10.89
C ALA A 198 -6.94 -7.89 -11.34
N ARG A 199 -7.31 -6.67 -11.72
CA ARG A 199 -8.67 -6.30 -12.15
C ARG A 199 -8.69 -5.84 -13.60
N GLY A 200 -9.82 -6.02 -14.27
CA GLY A 200 -9.98 -5.66 -15.70
C GLY A 200 -9.45 -6.73 -16.66
N VAL A 201 -9.43 -8.00 -16.22
CA VAL A 201 -9.03 -9.16 -17.02
C VAL A 201 -10.21 -9.59 -17.92
N VAL A 202 -10.50 -8.82 -18.97
CA VAL A 202 -11.64 -9.11 -19.87
C VAL A 202 -11.26 -10.05 -21.02
N ALA A 203 -10.07 -9.86 -21.61
CA ALA A 203 -9.63 -10.62 -22.80
C ALA A 203 -8.26 -11.29 -22.62
N GLU A 204 -7.42 -10.74 -21.75
CA GLU A 204 -6.01 -11.13 -21.65
C GLU A 204 -5.63 -11.09 -20.17
N ALA A 205 -5.26 -12.25 -19.63
CA ALA A 205 -4.72 -12.39 -18.29
C ALA A 205 -3.23 -12.01 -18.28
N PRO A 206 -2.66 -11.65 -17.13
CA PRO A 206 -1.22 -11.50 -17.01
C PRO A 206 -0.52 -12.83 -17.33
N ASP A 207 0.35 -12.83 -18.35
CA ASP A 207 1.13 -13.99 -18.76
C ASP A 207 2.08 -14.47 -17.66
N GLU A 208 2.46 -15.74 -17.67
CA GLU A 208 3.40 -16.33 -16.71
C GLU A 208 4.71 -15.54 -16.60
N ARG A 209 5.24 -15.02 -17.72
CA ARG A 209 6.43 -14.16 -17.71
C ARG A 209 6.25 -12.90 -16.85
N THR A 210 5.07 -12.29 -16.91
CA THR A 210 4.76 -11.11 -16.09
C THR A 210 4.62 -11.48 -14.62
N LYS A 211 3.99 -12.63 -14.32
CA LYS A 211 3.88 -13.14 -12.96
C LYS A 211 5.25 -13.43 -12.35
N THR A 212 6.10 -14.17 -13.05
CA THR A 212 7.48 -14.49 -12.61
C THR A 212 8.31 -13.22 -12.40
N ARG A 213 8.11 -12.18 -13.20
CA ARG A 213 8.79 -10.89 -13.00
C ARG A 213 8.37 -10.22 -11.69
N LEU A 214 7.08 -10.25 -11.35
CA LEU A 214 6.59 -9.72 -10.08
C LEU A 214 7.13 -10.53 -8.90
N GLU A 215 7.05 -11.86 -8.98
CA GLU A 215 7.58 -12.80 -7.99
C GLU A 215 9.07 -12.54 -7.73
N THR A 216 9.87 -12.42 -8.79
CA THR A 216 11.30 -12.11 -8.68
C THR A 216 11.54 -10.76 -7.99
N SER A 217 10.69 -9.75 -8.25
CA SER A 217 10.83 -8.43 -7.62
C SER A 217 10.41 -8.41 -6.16
N LEU A 218 9.50 -9.30 -5.76
CA LEU A 218 9.08 -9.47 -4.37
C LEU A 218 10.17 -10.12 -3.52
N GLY A 219 11.02 -10.96 -4.11
CA GLY A 219 12.09 -11.66 -3.40
C GLY A 219 11.52 -12.74 -2.47
N PRO A 220 11.05 -13.88 -3.01
CA PRO A 220 10.35 -14.90 -2.23
C PRO A 220 11.27 -15.55 -1.19
N SER A 221 10.69 -15.91 -0.03
CA SER A 221 11.39 -16.69 0.98
C SER A 221 11.68 -18.10 0.47
N PRO A 222 12.87 -18.68 0.77
CA PRO A 222 13.18 -20.06 0.39
C PRO A 222 12.25 -21.10 1.04
N VAL A 223 11.54 -20.71 2.10
CA VAL A 223 10.67 -21.59 2.89
C VAL A 223 9.23 -21.61 2.33
N THR A 224 8.88 -20.70 1.40
CA THR A 224 7.52 -20.57 0.89
C THR A 224 7.44 -20.99 -0.59
N PRO A 225 6.81 -22.14 -0.91
CA PRO A 225 6.76 -22.66 -2.29
C PRO A 225 5.86 -21.84 -3.22
N PHE A 226 4.87 -21.12 -2.66
CA PHE A 226 3.93 -20.28 -3.40
C PHE A 226 4.00 -18.85 -2.88
N ALA A 227 4.94 -18.07 -3.43
CA ALA A 227 5.21 -16.74 -2.91
C ALA A 227 4.11 -15.72 -3.21
N VAL A 228 3.34 -15.92 -4.28
CA VAL A 228 2.30 -15.00 -4.75
C VAL A 228 1.02 -15.75 -5.10
N ASP A 229 -0.06 -15.47 -4.38
CA ASP A 229 -1.42 -15.88 -4.75
C ASP A 229 -2.03 -14.86 -5.73
N TRP A 230 -2.52 -15.31 -6.89
CA TRP A 230 -3.08 -14.43 -7.91
C TRP A 230 -4.61 -14.50 -7.97
N LYS A 231 -5.27 -13.38 -7.68
CA LYS A 231 -6.71 -13.19 -7.83
C LYS A 231 -7.00 -12.35 -9.06
N LEU A 232 -7.62 -12.97 -10.06
CA LEU A 232 -8.00 -12.31 -11.31
C LEU A 232 -9.49 -11.94 -11.26
N SER A 233 -9.80 -10.70 -11.64
CA SER A 233 -11.16 -10.16 -11.73
C SER A 233 -11.38 -9.53 -13.10
N SER A 234 -12.48 -9.86 -13.76
CA SER A 234 -12.83 -9.32 -15.08
C SER A 234 -13.46 -7.93 -15.01
N SER A 235 -14.00 -7.53 -13.85
CA SER A 235 -14.66 -6.24 -13.65
C SER A 235 -13.72 -5.05 -13.79
N VAL A 236 -13.90 -4.33 -14.89
CA VAL A 236 -13.32 -3.01 -15.16
C VAL A 236 -13.85 -1.93 -14.21
N ALA A 237 -15.13 -2.04 -13.80
CA ALA A 237 -15.75 -1.06 -12.91
C ALA A 237 -15.04 -0.95 -11.54
N THR A 238 -14.37 -2.02 -11.13
CA THR A 238 -13.58 -2.07 -9.90
C THR A 238 -12.08 -1.85 -10.11
N ALA A 239 -11.63 -1.68 -11.35
CA ALA A 239 -10.23 -1.43 -11.70
C ALA A 239 -9.85 0.04 -11.44
N LEU A 240 -10.05 0.52 -10.21
CA LEU A 240 -9.76 1.89 -9.77
C LEU A 240 -10.51 2.98 -10.57
N PRO A 241 -11.85 3.08 -10.39
CA PRO A 241 -12.71 3.98 -11.16
C PRO A 241 -12.35 5.46 -11.04
N SER A 242 -11.68 5.87 -9.94
CA SER A 242 -11.24 7.24 -9.73
C SER A 242 -10.23 7.76 -10.77
N VAL A 243 -9.66 6.88 -11.58
CA VAL A 243 -8.72 7.24 -12.68
C VAL A 243 -9.27 6.83 -14.04
N GLY A 244 -10.43 6.19 -14.09
CA GLY A 244 -10.92 5.54 -15.31
C GLY A 244 -9.97 4.46 -15.82
N ALA A 245 -9.18 3.84 -14.93
CA ALA A 245 -8.25 2.79 -15.32
C ALA A 245 -9.05 1.56 -15.80
N GLN A 246 -8.61 0.98 -16.90
CA GLN A 246 -9.24 -0.23 -17.46
C GLN A 246 -8.72 -1.50 -16.77
N ARG A 247 -7.49 -1.43 -16.25
CA ARG A 247 -6.78 -2.50 -15.56
C ARG A 247 -6.07 -1.94 -14.34
N SER A 248 -6.01 -2.71 -13.27
CA SER A 248 -5.26 -2.37 -12.07
C SER A 248 -4.65 -3.60 -11.43
N LEU A 249 -3.52 -3.42 -10.76
CA LEU A 249 -2.87 -4.44 -9.97
C LEU A 249 -2.66 -3.90 -8.56
N THR A 250 -3.12 -4.65 -7.56
CA THR A 250 -2.88 -4.36 -6.15
C THR A 250 -2.19 -5.56 -5.53
N VAL A 251 -1.05 -5.35 -4.89
CA VAL A 251 -0.24 -6.38 -4.26
C VAL A 251 -0.21 -6.12 -2.76
N VAL A 252 -0.68 -7.09 -1.99
CA VAL A 252 -0.55 -7.15 -0.54
C VAL A 252 0.56 -8.13 -0.23
N SER A 253 1.53 -7.76 0.59
CA SER A 253 2.67 -8.63 0.88
C SER A 253 3.09 -8.54 2.34
N ASN A 254 3.45 -9.68 2.91
CA ASN A 254 4.08 -9.79 4.21
C ASN A 254 5.58 -9.96 4.01
N ARG A 255 6.33 -8.92 4.38
CA ARG A 255 7.74 -8.77 4.06
C ARG A 255 8.52 -8.39 5.30
N CYS A 256 9.80 -8.74 5.34
CA CYS A 256 10.65 -8.45 6.50
C CYS A 256 11.03 -6.96 6.63
N SER A 257 10.68 -6.11 5.66
CA SER A 257 10.95 -4.66 5.63
C SER A 257 10.32 -3.91 6.80
N ALA A 258 9.12 -4.31 7.25
CA ALA A 258 8.46 -3.69 8.39
C ALA A 258 9.32 -3.77 9.66
N GLY A 259 10.09 -4.85 9.85
CA GLY A 259 10.94 -5.04 11.02
C GLY A 259 11.98 -3.92 11.18
N ALA A 260 12.73 -3.62 10.12
CA ALA A 260 13.74 -2.56 10.12
C ALA A 260 13.14 -1.18 10.43
N HIS A 261 11.97 -0.90 9.88
CA HIS A 261 11.26 0.36 10.12
C HIS A 261 10.78 0.49 11.57
N LEU A 262 10.17 -0.57 12.12
CA LEU A 262 9.70 -0.58 13.51
C LEU A 262 10.86 -0.52 14.50
N GLU A 263 12.00 -1.12 14.17
CA GLU A 263 13.23 -1.04 14.98
C GLU A 263 13.71 0.41 15.15
N GLN A 264 13.65 1.22 14.09
CA GLN A 264 14.02 2.64 14.17
C GLN A 264 13.09 3.43 15.11
N ILE A 265 11.79 3.15 15.06
CA ILE A 265 10.79 3.76 15.96
C ILE A 265 11.08 3.38 17.41
N LEU A 266 11.32 2.09 17.66
CA LEU A 266 11.63 1.56 18.99
C LEU A 266 12.93 2.14 19.55
N LEU A 267 13.98 2.23 18.72
CA LEU A 267 15.27 2.79 19.13
C LEU A 267 15.11 4.25 19.59
N ARG A 268 14.36 5.06 18.82
CA ARG A 268 14.12 6.47 19.18
C ARG A 268 13.28 6.61 20.43
N ALA A 269 12.21 5.83 20.57
CA ALA A 269 11.40 5.82 21.79
C ALA A 269 12.22 5.40 23.02
N ARG A 270 13.11 4.40 22.86
CA ARG A 270 14.00 3.95 23.93
C ARG A 270 14.99 5.03 24.35
N LEU A 271 15.57 5.77 23.39
CA LEU A 271 16.48 6.88 23.68
C LEU A 271 15.76 8.01 24.43
N GLN A 272 14.52 8.34 24.03
CA GLN A 272 13.69 9.31 24.74
C GLN A 272 13.40 8.83 26.18
N LEU A 273 13.09 7.55 26.35
CA LEU A 273 12.80 6.97 27.67
C LEU A 273 14.01 6.96 28.58
N SER A 274 15.18 6.56 28.07
CA SER A 274 16.42 6.55 28.84
C SER A 274 16.85 7.95 29.31
N ALA A 275 16.44 8.98 28.56
CA ALA A 275 16.66 10.36 28.93
C ALA A 275 15.56 10.93 29.86
N HIS A 276 14.57 10.12 30.26
CA HIS A 276 13.34 10.56 30.95
C HIS A 276 12.63 11.73 30.22
N ALA A 277 12.83 11.84 28.91
CA ALA A 277 12.23 12.91 28.12
C ALA A 277 10.74 12.66 27.98
N TYR A 278 9.94 13.69 28.31
CA TYR A 278 8.49 13.73 28.14
C TYR A 278 7.65 12.68 28.90
N VAL A 279 8.25 11.87 29.76
CA VAL A 279 7.53 10.80 30.52
C VAL A 279 6.42 11.39 31.40
N HIS A 280 6.67 12.55 31.99
CA HIS A 280 5.71 13.28 32.82
C HIS A 280 4.37 13.64 32.15
N HIS A 281 4.29 13.56 30.80
CA HIS A 281 3.01 13.73 30.09
C HIS A 281 2.12 12.49 30.12
N TYR A 282 2.68 11.31 30.40
CA TYR A 282 1.96 10.03 30.47
C TYR A 282 1.70 9.55 31.90
N GLU A 283 2.46 10.04 32.88
CA GLU A 283 2.32 9.68 34.30
C GLU A 283 1.18 10.40 35.02
N ARG A 284 0.64 11.47 34.42
CA ARG A 284 -0.48 12.25 34.95
C ARG A 284 -1.81 11.61 34.58
#